data_AF-A0A1H3NLP5-F1
#
_entry.id   AF-A0A1H3NLP5-F1
#
_cell.length_a   1.000
_cell.length_b   1.000
_cell.length_c   1.000
_cell.angle_alpha   90.00
_cell.angle_beta   90.00
_cell.angle_gamma   90.00
#
_symmetry.space_group_name_H-M   'P 1'
#
loop_
_entity.id
_entity.type
_entity.pdbx_description
1 polymer ?
#
loop_
_entity_poly.entity_id
_entity_poly.type
_entity_poly.pdbx_seq_one_letter_code
_entity_poly.pdbx_strand_id
1 'polypeptide(L)'
;MERKEKNTLDSLRQELDSLSLKYEHRCIPPRLFHYTDSAGLLGILNSQQLWATHAFYLNDETEISYTHELVEEIYRDLIKKATPDRIEESYSDHSLWIYRDFLHRLSYKTLRAKPNSDVYVTCFCENDDLLSQWRVYGNRGSGYAVGFDVKQL
;
A
#
# COMPACT_ATOMS: atom_id res chain seq x y z
N MET A 1 15.49 30.73 14.51
CA MET A 1 15.28 29.26 14.53
C MET A 1 14.39 28.81 13.38
N GLU A 2 13.32 29.54 13.04
CA GLU A 2 12.37 29.24 11.96
C GLU A 2 12.96 29.08 10.53
N ARG A 3 14.12 29.70 10.24
CA ARG A 3 14.71 29.69 8.89
C ARG A 3 15.40 28.37 8.51
N LYS A 4 15.82 27.55 9.50
CA LYS A 4 16.43 26.23 9.25
C LYS A 4 15.36 25.15 9.01
N GLU A 5 14.28 25.17 9.78
CA GLU A 5 13.14 24.23 9.67
C GLU A 5 12.42 24.28 8.32
N LYS A 6 12.17 25.49 7.80
CA LYS A 6 11.61 25.67 6.45
C LYS A 6 12.46 24.98 5.37
N ASN A 7 13.78 25.11 5.48
CA ASN A 7 14.72 24.59 4.48
C ASN A 7 14.74 23.05 4.45
N THR A 8 14.49 22.42 5.59
CA THR A 8 14.51 20.95 5.74
C THR A 8 13.22 20.29 5.24
N LEU A 9 12.06 20.89 5.52
CA LEU A 9 10.78 20.39 4.99
C LEU A 9 10.68 20.60 3.48
N ASP A 10 11.21 21.71 2.98
CA ASP A 10 11.28 21.96 1.54
C ASP A 10 12.24 20.98 0.83
N SER A 11 13.35 20.58 1.47
CA SER A 11 14.24 19.55 0.91
C SER A 11 13.60 18.15 0.92
N LEU A 12 12.89 17.78 1.99
CA LEU A 12 12.15 16.52 2.06
C LEU A 12 11.01 16.48 1.04
N ARG A 13 10.29 17.59 0.85
CA ARG A 13 9.29 17.73 -0.22
C ARG A 13 9.92 17.56 -1.59
N GLN A 14 11.03 18.23 -1.88
CA GLN A 14 11.74 18.03 -3.15
C GLN A 14 12.19 16.58 -3.35
N GLU A 15 12.66 15.91 -2.31
CA GLU A 15 13.10 14.51 -2.39
C GLU A 15 11.89 13.58 -2.63
N LEU A 16 10.78 13.79 -1.92
CA LEU A 16 9.51 13.07 -2.14
C LEU A 16 8.90 13.35 -3.52
N ASP A 17 8.91 14.58 -3.98
CA ASP A 17 8.44 14.97 -5.32
C ASP A 17 9.33 14.34 -6.40
N SER A 18 10.65 14.27 -6.18
CA SER A 18 11.57 13.60 -7.10
C SER A 18 11.35 12.09 -7.15
N LEU A 19 10.99 11.48 -6.02
CA LEU A 19 10.58 10.08 -5.95
C LEU A 19 9.23 9.88 -6.64
N SER A 20 8.25 10.76 -6.41
CA SER A 20 6.95 10.76 -7.09
C SER A 20 7.13 10.84 -8.61
N LEU A 21 7.94 11.79 -9.10
CA LEU A 21 8.26 11.93 -10.53
C LEU A 21 8.88 10.67 -11.14
N LYS A 22 9.68 9.93 -10.34
CA LYS A 22 10.30 8.67 -10.78
C LYS A 22 9.28 7.54 -10.94
N TYR A 23 8.15 7.60 -10.22
CA TYR A 23 7.05 6.65 -10.28
C TYR A 23 5.84 7.12 -11.13
N GLU A 24 5.76 8.40 -11.48
CA GLU A 24 4.72 8.99 -12.34
C GLU A 24 4.72 8.47 -13.79
N HIS A 25 5.73 7.70 -14.20
CA HIS A 25 5.80 7.11 -15.53
C HIS A 25 5.18 5.71 -15.66
N ARG A 26 4.50 5.17 -14.64
CA ARG A 26 3.65 4.00 -14.86
C ARG A 26 2.35 4.42 -15.52
N CYS A 27 2.24 4.14 -16.82
CA CYS A 27 0.95 4.17 -17.50
C CYS A 27 0.04 3.17 -16.80
N ILE A 28 -1.05 3.65 -16.19
CA ILE A 28 -2.06 2.78 -15.58
C ILE A 28 -2.55 1.83 -16.67
N PRO A 29 -2.45 0.51 -16.48
CA PRO A 29 -2.85 -0.44 -17.50
C PRO A 29 -4.35 -0.25 -17.80
N PRO A 30 -4.77 -0.31 -19.08
CA PRO A 30 -6.18 -0.13 -19.42
C PRO A 30 -7.06 -1.27 -18.89
N ARG A 31 -6.45 -2.42 -18.58
CA ARG A 31 -7.13 -3.59 -18.04
C ARG A 31 -6.34 -4.23 -16.92
N LEU A 32 -7.08 -4.80 -15.98
CA LEU A 32 -6.57 -5.61 -14.88
C LEU A 32 -7.35 -6.92 -14.83
N PHE A 33 -6.66 -8.00 -14.45
CA PHE A 33 -7.18 -9.36 -14.50
C PHE A 33 -7.27 -9.97 -13.12
N HIS A 34 -8.45 -10.49 -12.75
CA HIS A 34 -8.65 -11.28 -11.56
C HIS A 34 -8.62 -12.77 -11.93
N TYR A 35 -7.66 -13.51 -11.39
CA TYR A 35 -7.56 -14.95 -11.59
C TYR A 35 -8.42 -15.68 -10.59
N THR A 36 -9.24 -16.60 -11.07
CA THR A 36 -10.18 -17.35 -10.23
C THR A 36 -10.48 -18.73 -10.82
N ASP A 37 -11.18 -19.57 -10.09
CA ASP A 37 -11.67 -20.87 -10.56
C ASP A 37 -13.09 -20.76 -11.15
N SER A 38 -13.67 -21.89 -11.55
CA SER A 38 -15.03 -21.91 -12.11
C SER A 38 -16.11 -21.50 -11.11
N ALA A 39 -15.93 -21.81 -9.82
CA ALA A 39 -16.88 -21.44 -8.78
C ALA A 39 -16.83 -19.94 -8.51
N GLY A 40 -15.63 -19.36 -8.44
CA GLY A 40 -15.41 -17.93 -8.28
C GLY A 40 -15.93 -17.12 -9.47
N LEU A 41 -15.69 -17.57 -10.71
CA LEU A 41 -16.28 -16.95 -11.90
C LEU A 41 -17.82 -16.95 -11.83
N LEU A 42 -18.42 -18.11 -11.54
CA LEU A 42 -19.88 -18.23 -11.43
C LEU A 42 -20.43 -17.32 -10.32
N GLY A 43 -19.73 -17.23 -9.19
CA GLY A 43 -20.05 -16.31 -8.10
C GLY A 43 -20.08 -14.86 -8.57
N ILE A 44 -19.02 -14.40 -9.23
CA ILE A 44 -18.90 -13.03 -9.76
C ILE A 44 -20.03 -12.71 -10.75
N LEU A 45 -20.32 -13.62 -11.69
CA LEU A 45 -21.34 -13.39 -12.71
C LEU A 45 -22.76 -13.32 -12.12
N ASN A 46 -23.04 -14.13 -11.10
CA ASN A 46 -24.37 -14.18 -10.48
C ASN A 46 -24.63 -13.02 -9.52
N SER A 47 -23.62 -12.61 -8.74
CA SER A 47 -23.76 -11.53 -7.75
C SER A 47 -23.41 -10.16 -8.32
N GLN A 48 -22.64 -10.10 -9.41
CA GLN A 48 -21.99 -8.90 -9.91
C GLN A 48 -21.09 -8.22 -8.86
N GLN A 49 -20.48 -9.03 -7.99
CA GLN A 49 -19.63 -8.57 -6.89
C GLN A 49 -18.31 -9.33 -6.87
N LEU A 50 -17.25 -8.62 -6.45
CA LEU A 50 -15.97 -9.22 -6.14
C LEU A 50 -15.86 -9.50 -4.64
N TRP A 51 -15.32 -10.66 -4.31
CA TRP A 51 -15.04 -11.03 -2.93
C TRP A 51 -13.69 -10.44 -2.52
N ALA A 52 -13.70 -9.65 -1.45
CA ALA A 52 -12.49 -9.12 -0.85
C ALA A 52 -12.12 -9.96 0.37
N THR A 53 -10.84 -10.31 0.48
CA THR A 53 -10.29 -11.09 1.60
C THR A 53 -9.73 -10.14 2.63
N HIS A 54 -9.99 -10.40 3.91
CA HIS A 54 -9.40 -9.62 4.99
C HIS A 54 -7.87 -9.73 4.93
N ALA A 55 -7.18 -8.60 4.98
CA ALA A 55 -5.77 -8.51 4.59
C ALA A 55 -4.81 -9.33 5.50
N PHE A 56 -5.23 -9.66 6.73
CA PHE A 56 -4.47 -10.56 7.61
C PHE A 56 -4.54 -12.04 7.22
N TYR A 57 -5.43 -12.43 6.32
CA TYR A 57 -5.56 -13.81 5.82
C TYR A 57 -4.99 -13.97 4.41
N LEU A 58 -4.18 -13.02 3.94
CA LEU A 58 -3.41 -13.19 2.71
C LEU A 58 -2.29 -14.20 2.92
N ASN A 59 -1.67 -14.63 1.81
CA ASN A 59 -0.56 -15.59 1.84
C ASN A 59 0.65 -15.11 2.66
N ASP A 60 0.77 -13.81 2.88
CA ASP A 60 1.75 -13.19 3.77
C ASP A 60 1.03 -12.38 4.85
N GLU A 61 0.79 -13.01 6.00
CA GLU A 61 0.19 -12.34 7.16
C GLU A 61 1.08 -11.23 7.74
N THR A 62 2.37 -11.19 7.37
CA THR A 62 3.32 -10.20 7.85
C THR A 62 3.38 -8.95 6.99
N GLU A 63 2.80 -8.97 5.78
CA GLU A 63 2.91 -7.91 4.77
C GLU A 63 2.58 -6.53 5.36
N ILE A 64 1.52 -6.45 6.16
CA ILE A 64 1.07 -5.23 6.84
C ILE A 64 2.06 -4.80 7.92
N SER A 65 2.46 -5.71 8.81
CA SER A 65 3.38 -5.40 9.91
C SER A 65 4.77 -5.01 9.40
N TYR A 66 5.26 -5.71 8.37
CA TYR A 66 6.56 -5.45 7.76
C TYR A 66 6.58 -4.09 7.08
N THR A 67 5.54 -3.76 6.30
CA THR A 67 5.40 -2.44 5.66
C THR A 67 5.40 -1.33 6.71
N HIS A 68 4.70 -1.52 7.82
CA HIS A 68 4.70 -0.56 8.93
C HIS A 68 6.11 -0.36 9.52
N GLU A 69 6.83 -1.44 9.81
CA GLU A 69 8.18 -1.37 10.36
C GLU A 69 9.17 -0.68 9.41
N LEU A 70 9.10 -0.98 8.11
CA LEU A 70 9.91 -0.36 7.07
C LEU A 70 9.66 1.15 6.95
N VAL A 71 8.39 1.57 6.96
CA VAL A 71 8.04 3.00 6.89
C VAL A 71 8.58 3.75 8.11
N GLU A 72 8.50 3.15 9.30
CA GLU A 72 9.09 3.77 10.50
C GLU A 72 10.62 3.88 10.42
N GLU A 73 11.30 2.88 9.86
CA GLU A 73 12.75 2.91 9.66
C GLU A 73 13.16 4.03 8.71
N ILE A 74 12.54 4.08 7.52
CA ILE A 74 12.80 5.13 6.52
C ILE A 74 12.57 6.51 7.15
N TYR A 75 11.49 6.67 7.91
CA TYR A 75 11.21 7.95 8.57
C TYR A 75 12.25 8.33 9.62
N ARG A 76 12.64 7.38 10.48
CA ARG A 76 13.69 7.61 11.49
C ARG A 76 14.97 8.10 10.82
N ASP A 77 15.31 7.54 9.67
CA ASP A 77 16.50 7.94 8.91
C ASP A 77 16.34 9.29 8.22
N LEU A 78 15.16 9.61 7.68
CA LEU A 78 14.87 10.92 7.11
C LEU A 78 14.99 12.04 8.16
N ILE A 79 14.44 11.85 9.37
CA ILE A 79 14.58 12.83 10.46
C ILE A 79 16.04 13.02 10.87
N LYS A 80 16.80 11.92 11.04
CA LYS A 80 18.22 12.00 11.40
C LYS A 80 19.02 12.82 10.40
N LYS A 81 18.76 12.63 9.10
CA LYS A 81 19.40 13.42 8.02
C LYS A 81 18.96 14.88 8.04
N ALA A 82 17.67 15.12 8.22
CA ALA A 82 17.04 16.43 8.24
C ALA A 82 17.49 17.31 9.41
N THR A 83 17.69 16.71 10.58
CA THR A 83 18.03 17.43 11.82
C THR A 83 19.08 16.66 12.65
N PRO A 84 20.36 16.67 12.22
CA PRO A 84 21.43 15.93 12.90
C PRO A 84 21.63 16.34 14.36
N ASP A 85 21.39 17.63 14.68
CA ASP A 85 21.68 18.24 15.98
C ASP A 85 20.46 18.33 16.93
N ARG A 86 19.27 17.83 16.54
CA ARG A 86 18.01 17.99 17.30
C ARG A 86 17.38 16.68 17.76
N ILE A 87 18.17 15.61 17.83
CA ILE A 87 17.67 14.28 18.20
C ILE A 87 17.14 14.24 19.64
N GLU A 88 17.51 15.22 20.48
CA GLU A 88 16.95 15.40 21.82
C GLU A 88 15.96 16.59 21.85
N GLU A 89 14.67 16.28 22.01
CA GLU A 89 13.64 17.16 22.58
C GLU A 89 13.16 18.41 21.81
N SER A 90 12.62 18.27 20.59
CA SER A 90 11.67 19.29 20.10
C SER A 90 10.41 18.68 19.50
N TYR A 91 9.43 18.48 20.38
CA TYR A 91 8.08 17.95 20.10
C TYR A 91 7.10 19.00 19.54
N SER A 92 7.57 20.20 19.18
CA SER A 92 6.71 21.35 18.83
C SER A 92 6.49 21.56 17.33
N ASP A 93 7.06 20.74 16.46
CA ASP A 93 6.91 20.92 15.01
C ASP A 93 5.60 20.27 14.51
N HIS A 94 4.73 21.11 13.95
CA HIS A 94 3.41 20.74 13.44
C HIS A 94 3.48 19.72 12.29
N SER A 95 4.56 19.72 11.52
CA SER A 95 4.80 18.75 10.44
C SER A 95 5.10 17.35 10.98
N LEU A 96 5.89 17.28 12.06
CA LEU A 96 6.16 16.06 12.83
C LEU A 96 4.89 15.51 13.46
N TRP A 97 3.99 16.38 13.94
CA TRP A 97 2.70 15.95 14.47
C TRP A 97 1.77 15.35 13.41
N ILE A 98 1.59 16.00 12.24
CA ILE A 98 0.73 15.47 11.15
C ILE A 98 1.25 14.12 10.67
N TYR A 99 2.57 13.99 10.50
CA TYR A 99 3.15 12.74 10.04
C TYR A 99 3.14 11.66 11.13
N ARG A 100 3.38 12.00 12.40
CA ARG A 100 3.15 11.06 13.52
C ARG A 100 1.69 10.67 13.63
N ASP A 101 0.74 11.56 13.38
CA ASP A 101 -0.69 11.25 13.37
C ASP A 101 -1.02 10.33 12.20
N PHE A 102 -0.46 10.56 11.00
CA PHE A 102 -0.56 9.65 9.86
C PHE A 102 0.04 8.28 10.19
N LEU A 103 1.27 8.24 10.68
CA LEU A 103 1.93 7.00 11.10
C LEU A 103 1.23 6.35 12.28
N HIS A 104 0.59 7.07 13.20
CA HIS A 104 -0.18 6.52 14.33
C HIS A 104 -1.61 6.12 13.92
N ARG A 105 -2.10 6.61 12.78
CA ARG A 105 -3.28 6.03 12.11
C ARG A 105 -2.90 4.77 11.35
N LEU A 106 -1.70 4.75 10.76
CA LEU A 106 -1.10 3.57 10.14
C LEU A 106 -0.66 2.55 11.22
N SER A 107 -0.17 3.00 12.36
CA SER A 107 0.44 2.20 13.40
C SER A 107 -0.43 2.09 14.62
N TYR A 108 -0.39 0.91 15.23
CA TYR A 108 -0.80 0.66 16.60
C TYR A 108 -2.31 0.56 16.90
N LYS A 109 -3.17 1.54 16.57
CA LYS A 109 -4.61 1.43 16.90
C LYS A 109 -5.49 0.82 15.81
N THR A 110 -5.12 1.02 14.55
CA THR A 110 -5.88 0.49 13.41
C THR A 110 -5.45 -0.95 13.15
N LEU A 111 -4.15 -1.21 13.04
CA LEU A 111 -3.64 -2.50 12.52
C LEU A 111 -3.20 -3.52 13.58
N ARG A 112 -2.88 -3.15 14.83
CA ARG A 112 -2.37 -4.12 15.85
C ARG A 112 -3.25 -4.32 17.09
N ALA A 113 -4.03 -3.31 17.54
CA ALA A 113 -4.68 -3.38 18.86
C ALA A 113 -6.18 -3.72 18.84
N LYS A 114 -6.83 -3.81 17.69
CA LYS A 114 -8.20 -4.33 17.54
C LYS A 114 -8.34 -5.02 16.18
N PRO A 115 -9.06 -6.14 16.08
CA PRO A 115 -9.47 -6.74 14.80
C PRO A 115 -10.49 -5.86 14.01
N ASN A 116 -10.44 -4.54 14.18
CA ASN A 116 -11.39 -3.57 13.64
C ASN A 116 -10.83 -2.71 12.49
N SER A 117 -9.59 -2.92 12.04
CA SER A 117 -9.25 -2.47 10.69
C SER A 117 -9.79 -3.50 9.71
N ASP A 118 -11.07 -3.36 9.38
CA ASP A 118 -11.79 -4.07 8.32
C ASP A 118 -11.17 -3.72 6.95
N VAL A 119 -9.89 -4.04 6.77
CA VAL A 119 -9.16 -3.88 5.52
C VAL A 119 -9.36 -5.17 4.74
N TYR A 120 -10.22 -5.10 3.75
CA TYR A 120 -10.46 -6.18 2.81
C TYR A 120 -9.86 -5.79 1.47
N VAL A 121 -9.14 -6.72 0.85
CA VAL A 121 -8.49 -6.51 -0.43
C VAL A 121 -9.01 -7.50 -1.47
N THR A 122 -9.10 -7.04 -2.71
CA THR A 122 -9.25 -7.88 -3.88
C THR A 122 -8.02 -7.65 -4.77
N CYS A 123 -7.47 -8.72 -5.32
CA CYS A 123 -6.21 -8.67 -6.04
C CYS A 123 -6.43 -8.77 -7.55
N PHE A 124 -5.63 -8.01 -8.31
CA PHE A 124 -5.61 -8.05 -9.77
C PHE A 124 -4.18 -8.13 -10.29
N CYS A 125 -4.04 -8.57 -11.54
CA CYS A 125 -2.78 -8.65 -12.27
C CYS A 125 -2.87 -7.85 -13.58
N GLU A 126 -1.78 -7.23 -14.01
CA GLU A 126 -1.73 -6.53 -15.30
C GLU A 126 -1.70 -7.50 -16.50
N ASN A 127 -1.15 -8.69 -16.30
CA ASN A 127 -1.04 -9.71 -17.34
C ASN A 127 -2.24 -10.66 -17.28
N ASP A 128 -2.82 -10.97 -18.42
CA ASP A 128 -3.91 -11.94 -18.59
C ASP A 128 -3.41 -13.38 -18.71
N ASP A 129 -2.16 -13.58 -19.13
CA ASP A 129 -1.54 -14.89 -19.23
C ASP A 129 -0.23 -14.99 -18.41
N LEU A 130 -0.37 -15.24 -17.10
CA LEU A 130 0.76 -15.41 -16.20
C LEU A 130 0.75 -16.78 -15.52
N LEU A 131 1.75 -17.61 -15.85
CA LEU A 131 1.85 -19.01 -15.40
C LEU A 131 1.85 -19.18 -13.87
N SER A 132 2.39 -18.22 -13.11
CA SER A 132 2.30 -18.27 -11.65
C SER A 132 0.86 -18.12 -11.16
N GLN A 133 0.09 -17.21 -11.77
CA GLN A 133 -1.30 -16.98 -11.41
C GLN A 133 -2.20 -18.16 -11.79
N TRP A 134 -1.99 -18.74 -12.98
CA TRP A 134 -2.69 -19.96 -13.40
C TRP A 134 -2.49 -21.13 -12.44
N ARG A 135 -1.27 -21.27 -11.90
CA ARG A 135 -0.95 -22.35 -10.96
C ARG A 135 -1.59 -22.15 -9.60
N VAL A 136 -1.56 -20.94 -9.07
CA VAL A 136 -1.99 -20.65 -7.69
C VAL A 136 -3.49 -20.36 -7.62
N TYR A 137 -4.01 -19.51 -8.51
CA TYR A 137 -5.38 -18.98 -8.42
C TYR A 137 -6.28 -19.45 -9.58
N GLY A 138 -5.71 -19.75 -10.75
CA GLY A 138 -6.44 -20.25 -11.91
C GLY A 138 -6.67 -21.76 -11.91
N ASN A 139 -6.91 -22.37 -10.74
CA ASN A 139 -7.16 -23.81 -10.57
C ASN A 139 -6.21 -24.72 -11.38
N ARG A 140 -4.90 -24.49 -11.25
CA ARG A 140 -3.84 -25.24 -11.96
C ARG A 140 -3.99 -25.22 -13.49
N GLY A 141 -4.46 -24.11 -14.05
CA GLY A 141 -4.63 -23.90 -15.48
C GLY A 141 -6.01 -24.28 -16.04
N SER A 142 -6.97 -24.63 -15.18
CA SER A 142 -8.36 -24.91 -15.59
C SER A 142 -9.35 -23.82 -15.16
N GLY A 143 -8.87 -22.73 -14.55
CA GLY A 143 -9.65 -21.59 -14.12
C GLY A 143 -9.75 -20.51 -15.20
N TYR A 144 -9.95 -19.27 -14.75
CA TYR A 144 -10.25 -18.12 -15.58
C TYR A 144 -9.46 -16.88 -15.16
N ALA A 145 -9.13 -16.04 -16.13
CA ALA A 145 -8.64 -14.68 -15.91
C ALA A 145 -9.74 -13.71 -16.37
N VAL A 146 -10.36 -13.01 -15.42
CA VAL A 146 -11.46 -12.07 -15.68
C VAL A 146 -10.89 -10.67 -15.84
N GLY A 147 -10.97 -10.12 -17.04
CA GLY A 147 -10.48 -8.78 -17.35
C GLY A 147 -11.49 -7.68 -17.02
N PHE A 148 -11.02 -6.65 -16.34
CA PHE A 148 -11.78 -5.46 -15.98
C PHE A 148 -11.16 -4.23 -16.63
N ASP A 149 -11.99 -3.32 -17.14
CA ASP A 149 -11.54 -1.99 -17.55
C ASP A 149 -11.27 -1.17 -16.29
N VAL A 150 -10.03 -0.72 -16.10
CA VAL A 150 -9.60 0.01 -14.90
C VAL A 150 -10.37 1.32 -14.72
N LYS A 151 -10.88 1.92 -15.80
CA LYS A 151 -11.68 3.15 -15.70
C LYS A 151 -13.09 2.91 -15.19
N GLN A 152 -13.54 1.65 -15.16
CA GLN A 152 -14.89 1.24 -14.79
C GLN A 152 -14.94 0.41 -13.50
N LEU A 153 -13.77 0.24 -12.86
CA LEU A 153 -13.55 -0.54 -11.65
C LEU A 153 -13.72 0.36 -10.41
#